data_AF-A0A183JFP0-F1
#
_entry.id   AF-A0A183JFP0-F1
#
_cell.length_a   1.000
_cell.length_b   1.000
_cell.length_c   1.000
_cell.angle_alpha   90.00
_cell.angle_beta   90.00
_cell.angle_gamma   90.00
#
_symmetry.space_group_name_H-M   'P 1'
#
loop_
_entity.id
_entity.type
_entity.pdbx_description
1 polymer ?
#
loop_
_entity_poly.entity_id
_entity_poly.type
_entity_poly.pdbx_seq_one_letter_code
_entity_poly.pdbx_strand_id
1 'polypeptide(L)'
;MKQLYDTTKKLTGKYSKPERPVKDEEGGPITEIQQQRNRWVEYFEKLLNRLVPMNPHDIEAAHTDLPRDFNPPTTKEITMAIRQIKSGKAAGPDNIPAEALKPDIEVNTSMLYPLFKKIWEEEQLPMNWK
;
A
#
# COMPACT_ATOMS: atom_id res chain seq x y z
N MET A 1 14.66 15.12 34.84
CA MET A 1 14.16 14.60 33.55
C MET A 1 13.29 15.60 32.78
N LYS A 2 12.29 16.24 33.43
CA LYS A 2 11.42 17.26 32.82
C LYS A 2 12.19 18.46 32.21
N GLN A 3 13.19 18.99 32.93
CA GLN A 3 13.99 20.12 32.43
C GLN A 3 14.79 19.79 31.16
N LEU A 4 15.30 18.57 31.04
CA LEU A 4 16.05 18.13 29.86
C LEU A 4 15.13 18.10 28.63
N TYR A 5 13.93 17.53 28.79
CA TYR A 5 12.88 17.52 27.76
C TYR A 5 12.45 18.94 27.34
N ASP A 6 12.24 19.85 28.30
CA ASP A 6 11.82 21.23 28.02
C ASP A 6 12.90 22.01 27.28
N THR A 7 14.17 21.77 27.61
CA THR A 7 15.32 22.44 26.97
C THR A 7 15.51 21.94 25.53
N THR A 8 15.42 20.63 25.30
CA THR A 8 15.48 20.04 23.95
C THR A 8 14.34 20.54 23.09
N LYS A 9 13.10 20.59 23.61
CA LYS A 9 11.92 21.10 22.89
C LYS A 9 12.05 22.58 22.49
N LYS A 10 12.73 23.39 23.32
CA LYS A 10 12.98 24.82 23.03
C LYS A 10 14.08 25.00 21.97
N LEU A 11 15.12 24.15 21.99
CA LEU A 11 16.24 24.19 21.05
C LEU A 11 15.89 23.66 19.66
N THR A 12 14.99 22.66 19.56
CA THR A 12 14.69 22.00 18.28
C THR A 12 13.84 22.83 17.31
N GLY A 13 13.36 24.01 17.73
CA GLY A 13 12.45 24.84 16.92
C GLY A 13 11.15 24.11 16.56
N LYS A 14 10.17 24.83 16.01
CA LYS A 14 9.06 24.16 15.32
C LYS A 14 9.58 23.75 13.96
N TYR A 15 9.80 22.46 13.74
CA TYR A 15 10.01 21.93 12.40
C TYR A 15 8.73 22.20 11.59
N SER A 16 8.71 23.31 10.85
CA SER A 16 7.73 23.52 9.79
C SER A 16 8.27 22.83 8.55
N LYS A 17 7.58 21.79 8.08
CA LYS A 17 7.80 21.33 6.71
C LYS A 17 7.56 22.54 5.81
N PRO A 18 8.47 22.89 4.88
CA PRO A 18 8.09 23.79 3.81
C PRO A 18 6.97 23.08 3.06
N GLU A 19 5.75 23.61 3.16
CA GLU A 19 4.69 23.25 2.25
C GLU A 19 5.22 23.54 0.86
N ARG A 20 5.34 22.49 0.02
CA ARG A 20 5.68 22.65 -1.39
C ARG A 20 4.34 22.85 -2.08
N PRO A 21 3.99 24.08 -2.50
CA PRO A 21 2.75 24.29 -3.22
C PRO A 21 2.81 23.50 -4.52
N VAL A 22 1.67 22.97 -4.95
CA VAL A 22 1.53 22.47 -6.32
C VAL A 22 1.87 23.62 -7.26
N LYS A 23 2.68 23.37 -8.29
CA LYS A 23 3.11 24.41 -9.22
C LYS A 23 2.39 24.28 -10.56
N ASP A 24 2.14 25.42 -11.20
CA ASP A 24 1.74 25.48 -12.60
C ASP A 24 2.89 25.01 -13.53
N GLU A 25 2.72 25.14 -14.84
CA GLU A 25 3.74 24.73 -15.81
C GLU A 25 4.96 25.65 -15.80
N GLU A 26 4.75 26.91 -15.43
CA GLU A 26 5.73 27.99 -15.33
C GLU A 26 6.49 27.98 -13.99
N GLY A 27 6.09 27.13 -13.04
CA GLY A 27 6.71 26.96 -11.73
C GLY A 27 6.18 27.86 -10.61
N GLY A 28 5.11 28.61 -10.87
CA GLY A 28 4.35 29.43 -9.94
C GLY A 28 3.45 28.59 -9.01
N PRO A 29 3.22 29.02 -7.76
CA PRO A 29 2.43 28.25 -6.80
C PRO A 29 0.92 28.37 -7.04
N ILE A 30 0.24 27.22 -7.08
CA ILE A 30 -1.21 27.10 -7.18
C ILE A 30 -1.82 26.96 -5.79
N THR A 31 -2.65 27.92 -5.41
CA THR A 31 -3.31 27.98 -4.09
C THR A 31 -4.77 27.52 -4.12
N GLU A 32 -5.42 27.55 -5.29
CA GLU A 32 -6.82 27.18 -5.45
C GLU A 32 -7.00 25.67 -5.72
N ILE A 33 -7.91 25.02 -4.98
CA ILE A 33 -8.16 23.57 -5.09
C ILE A 33 -8.59 23.16 -6.52
N GLN A 34 -9.40 23.97 -7.18
CA GLN A 34 -9.85 23.67 -8.55
C GLN A 34 -8.68 23.66 -9.53
N GLN A 35 -7.82 24.67 -9.45
CA GLN A 35 -6.62 24.77 -10.28
C GLN A 35 -5.63 23.63 -9.99
N GLN A 36 -5.50 23.20 -8.72
CA GLN A 36 -4.68 22.03 -8.39
C GLN A 36 -5.21 20.75 -9.05
N ARG A 37 -6.54 20.54 -9.07
CA ARG A 37 -7.15 19.39 -9.75
C ARG A 37 -6.90 19.44 -11.25
N ASN A 38 -7.08 20.59 -11.89
CA ASN A 38 -6.80 20.76 -13.32
C ASN A 38 -5.33 20.48 -13.62
N ARG A 39 -4.42 20.97 -12.78
CA ARG A 39 -2.99 20.69 -12.90
C ARG A 39 -2.66 19.19 -12.79
N TRP A 40 -3.36 18.46 -11.93
CA TRP A 40 -3.25 17.00 -11.84
C TRP A 40 -3.75 16.29 -13.10
N VAL A 41 -4.89 16.72 -13.65
CA VAL A 41 -5.43 16.17 -14.91
C VAL A 41 -4.42 16.36 -16.04
N GLU A 42 -3.92 17.58 -16.24
CA GLU A 42 -2.93 17.90 -17.27
C GLU A 42 -1.64 17.09 -17.11
N TYR A 43 -1.14 16.94 -15.87
CA TYR A 43 0.05 16.16 -15.58
C TYR A 43 -0.12 14.69 -15.98
N PHE A 44 -1.22 14.06 -15.58
CA PHE A 44 -1.49 12.66 -15.88
C PHE A 44 -1.81 12.43 -17.35
N GLU A 45 -2.53 13.34 -18.01
CA GLU A 45 -2.75 13.25 -19.46
C GLU A 45 -1.42 13.28 -20.23
N LYS A 46 -0.51 14.20 -19.90
CA LYS A 46 0.82 14.26 -20.53
C LYS A 46 1.67 13.02 -20.24
N LEU A 47 1.57 12.49 -19.02
CA LEU A 47 2.36 11.33 -18.60
C LEU A 47 1.87 10.03 -19.25
N LEU A 48 0.55 9.81 -19.28
CA LEU A 48 -0.06 8.55 -19.68
C LEU A 48 -0.38 8.48 -21.18
N ASN A 49 -0.68 9.62 -21.82
CA ASN A 49 -1.01 9.67 -23.25
C ASN A 49 0.20 10.05 -24.13
N ARG A 50 1.42 9.74 -23.67
CA ARG A 50 2.62 9.97 -24.48
C ARG A 50 2.52 9.16 -25.77
N LEU A 51 2.62 9.85 -26.92
CA LEU A 51 2.70 9.19 -28.23
C LEU A 51 3.83 8.15 -28.22
N VAL A 52 3.58 7.03 -28.91
CA VAL A 52 4.58 5.97 -29.09
C VAL A 52 5.90 6.61 -29.52
N PRO A 53 7.01 6.39 -28.80
CA PRO A 53 8.29 6.99 -29.16
C PRO A 53 8.62 6.68 -30.62
N MET A 54 9.04 7.70 -31.38
CA MET A 54 9.35 7.54 -32.82
C MET A 54 10.47 6.52 -33.07
N ASN A 55 11.33 6.33 -32.06
CA ASN A 55 12.19 5.17 -31.94
C ASN A 55 11.61 4.28 -30.83
N PRO A 56 10.86 3.22 -31.14
CA PRO A 56 10.56 2.23 -30.13
C PRO A 56 11.89 1.73 -29.57
N HIS A 57 12.08 1.81 -28.25
CA HIS A 57 13.11 1.00 -27.65
C HIS A 57 12.78 -0.45 -28.00
N ASP A 58 13.77 -1.19 -28.48
CA ASP A 58 13.70 -2.63 -28.67
C ASP A 58 13.68 -3.28 -27.27
N ILE A 59 12.56 -3.11 -26.58
CA ILE A 59 12.25 -3.84 -25.38
C ILE A 59 11.79 -5.19 -25.91
N GLU A 60 12.66 -6.19 -25.85
CA GLU A 60 12.25 -7.58 -26.04
C GLU A 60 10.96 -7.77 -25.25
N ALA A 61 9.88 -8.13 -25.94
CA ALA A 61 8.63 -8.44 -25.28
C ALA A 61 8.96 -9.41 -24.16
N ALA A 62 8.48 -9.14 -22.94
CA ALA A 62 8.64 -10.09 -21.86
C ALA A 62 7.97 -11.40 -22.32
N HIS A 63 8.76 -12.33 -22.86
CA HIS A 63 8.29 -13.60 -23.43
C HIS A 63 7.83 -14.59 -22.36
N THR A 64 7.45 -14.07 -21.21
CA THR A 64 6.89 -14.85 -20.14
C THR A 64 5.94 -13.92 -19.41
N ASP A 65 4.66 -14.00 -19.79
CA ASP A 65 3.63 -13.94 -18.77
C ASP A 65 4.04 -14.99 -17.74
N LEU A 66 4.69 -14.54 -16.66
CA LEU A 66 4.91 -15.38 -15.49
C LEU A 66 3.55 -16.05 -15.23
N PRO A 67 3.47 -17.38 -15.09
CA PRO A 67 2.21 -18.03 -14.81
C PRO A 67 1.68 -17.42 -13.52
N ARG A 68 0.80 -16.44 -13.67
CA ARG A 68 0.11 -15.85 -12.54
C ARG A 68 -0.84 -16.94 -12.13
N ASP A 69 -0.58 -17.52 -10.98
CA ASP A 69 -1.42 -18.57 -10.46
C ASP A 69 -2.78 -17.95 -10.14
N PHE A 70 -3.79 -18.30 -10.95
CA PHE A 70 -5.19 -17.90 -10.75
C PHE A 70 -5.96 -18.94 -9.93
N ASN A 71 -5.28 -19.97 -9.42
CA ASN A 71 -5.92 -20.97 -8.57
C ASN A 71 -6.26 -20.38 -7.20
N PRO A 72 -7.27 -20.94 -6.51
CA PRO A 72 -7.56 -20.59 -5.14
C PRO A 72 -6.35 -20.82 -4.22
N PRO A 73 -6.20 -20.02 -3.15
CA PRO A 73 -5.08 -20.15 -2.23
C PRO A 73 -5.04 -21.54 -1.62
N THR A 74 -3.84 -22.11 -1.55
CA THR A 74 -3.58 -23.43 -0.97
C THR A 74 -3.34 -23.36 0.54
N THR A 75 -3.60 -24.46 1.24
CA THR A 75 -3.29 -24.58 2.69
C THR A 75 -1.80 -24.38 2.98
N LYS A 76 -0.92 -24.81 2.07
CA LYS A 76 0.53 -24.63 2.18
C LYS A 76 0.93 -23.16 2.12
N GLU A 77 0.34 -22.39 1.21
CA GLU A 77 0.60 -20.94 1.11
C GLU A 77 0.15 -20.21 2.36
N ILE A 78 -1.03 -20.54 2.89
CA ILE A 78 -1.55 -19.97 4.14
C ILE A 78 -0.62 -20.30 5.31
N THR A 79 -0.19 -21.56 5.42
CA THR A 79 0.77 -22.02 6.43
C THR A 79 2.07 -21.22 6.35
N MET A 80 2.61 -21.04 5.13
CA MET A 80 3.83 -20.27 4.90
C MET A 80 3.65 -18.79 5.22
N ALA A 81 2.51 -18.20 4.87
CA ALA A 81 2.21 -16.82 5.19
C ALA A 81 2.18 -16.61 6.71
N ILE A 82 1.46 -17.44 7.47
CA ILE A 82 1.40 -17.36 8.94
C ILE A 82 2.81 -17.43 9.56
N ARG A 83 3.68 -18.31 9.05
CA ARG A 83 5.07 -18.42 9.50
C ARG A 83 5.89 -17.14 9.24
N GLN A 84 5.64 -16.47 8.12
CA GLN A 84 6.38 -15.28 7.69
C GLN A 84 5.85 -13.96 8.29
N ILE A 85 4.63 -13.95 8.85
CA ILE A 85 4.07 -12.75 9.46
C ILE A 85 5.00 -12.24 10.58
N LYS A 86 5.28 -10.93 10.56
CA LYS A 86 6.16 -10.28 11.55
C LYS A 86 5.44 -10.07 12.87
N SER A 87 6.11 -10.42 13.96
CA SER A 87 5.70 -10.07 15.33
C SER A 87 6.11 -8.62 15.68
N GLY A 88 5.52 -8.04 16.72
CA GLY A 88 5.76 -6.69 17.22
C GLY A 88 5.03 -5.59 16.45
N LYS A 89 4.01 -5.95 15.67
CA LYS A 89 3.17 -4.98 14.95
C LYS A 89 1.96 -4.61 15.79
N ALA A 90 1.50 -3.37 15.66
CA ALA A 90 0.24 -2.95 16.29
C ALA A 90 -0.90 -3.80 15.75
N ALA A 91 -1.81 -4.22 16.64
CA ALA A 91 -3.02 -4.94 16.24
C ALA A 91 -3.91 -4.06 15.36
N GLY A 92 -4.71 -4.70 14.50
CA GLY A 92 -5.71 -4.02 13.70
C GLY A 92 -6.89 -3.51 14.54
N PRO A 93 -7.93 -2.95 13.90
CA PRO A 93 -9.18 -2.56 14.56
C PRO A 93 -9.90 -3.71 15.28
N ASP A 94 -9.60 -4.95 14.88
CA ASP A 94 -10.06 -6.18 15.53
C ASP A 94 -9.37 -6.46 16.88
N ASN A 95 -8.32 -5.71 17.22
CA ASN A 95 -7.45 -5.91 18.38
C ASN A 95 -6.77 -7.29 18.42
N ILE A 96 -6.66 -7.97 17.27
CA ILE A 96 -5.99 -9.27 17.17
C ILE A 96 -4.53 -9.02 16.74
N PRO A 97 -3.55 -9.35 17.60
CA PRO A 97 -2.14 -9.23 17.22
C PRO A 97 -1.75 -10.37 16.26
N ALA A 98 -0.79 -10.09 15.37
CA ALA A 98 -0.25 -11.05 14.41
C ALA A 98 0.27 -12.36 15.07
N GLU A 99 0.76 -12.25 16.30
CA GLU A 99 1.27 -13.35 17.12
C GLU A 99 0.19 -14.35 17.49
N ALA A 100 -1.09 -13.96 17.55
CA ALA A 100 -2.18 -14.86 17.88
C ALA A 100 -2.32 -16.00 16.85
N LEU A 101 -1.82 -15.79 15.63
CA LEU A 101 -1.90 -16.79 14.55
C LEU A 101 -0.78 -17.85 14.61
N LYS A 102 0.25 -17.65 15.44
CA LYS A 102 1.46 -18.50 15.46
C LYS A 102 1.45 -19.73 16.38
N PRO A 103 0.71 -19.78 17.51
CA PRO A 103 0.78 -20.91 18.45
C PRO A 103 0.30 -22.24 17.87
N ASP A 104 -0.70 -22.20 16.99
CA ASP A 104 -1.27 -23.39 16.35
C ASP A 104 -1.52 -23.10 14.86
N ILE A 105 -0.45 -23.24 14.07
CA ILE A 105 -0.46 -22.84 12.65
C ILE A 105 -1.40 -23.76 11.86
N GLU A 106 -1.41 -25.05 12.17
CA GLU A 106 -2.25 -26.05 11.52
C GLU A 106 -3.73 -25.77 11.76
N VAL A 107 -4.14 -25.53 13.01
CA VAL A 107 -5.54 -25.19 13.32
C VAL A 107 -5.91 -23.85 12.70
N ASN A 108 -5.08 -22.82 12.84
CA ASN A 108 -5.36 -21.51 12.25
C ASN A 108 -5.46 -21.56 10.72
N THR A 109 -4.60 -22.36 10.07
CA THR A 109 -4.68 -22.60 8.62
C THR A 109 -5.98 -23.29 8.24
N SER A 110 -6.41 -24.30 9.00
CA SER A 110 -7.66 -25.02 8.75
C SER A 110 -8.89 -24.12 8.90
N MET A 111 -8.85 -23.15 9.83
CA MET A 111 -9.92 -22.17 10.04
C MET A 111 -9.94 -21.08 8.94
N LEU A 112 -8.77 -20.63 8.49
CA LEU A 112 -8.65 -19.55 7.50
C LEU A 112 -8.89 -20.02 6.06
N TYR A 113 -8.55 -21.27 5.73
CA TYR A 113 -8.65 -21.79 4.36
C TYR A 113 -10.06 -21.68 3.75
N PRO A 114 -11.15 -22.10 4.42
CA PRO A 114 -12.51 -21.95 3.87
C PRO A 114 -12.89 -20.50 3.59
N LEU A 115 -12.46 -19.57 4.45
CA LEU A 115 -12.73 -18.14 4.29
C LEU A 115 -12.00 -17.57 3.07
N PHE A 116 -10.70 -17.83 2.94
CA PHE A 116 -9.92 -17.33 1.80
C PHE A 116 -10.37 -17.95 0.48
N LYS A 117 -10.71 -19.24 0.48
CA LYS A 117 -11.29 -19.91 -0.68
C LYS A 117 -12.60 -19.26 -1.11
N LYS A 118 -13.51 -19.00 -0.16
CA LYS A 118 -14.80 -18.36 -0.45
C LYS A 118 -14.64 -16.95 -1.00
N ILE A 119 -13.76 -16.13 -0.42
CA ILE A 119 -13.49 -14.77 -0.90
C ILE A 119 -12.94 -14.81 -2.33
N TRP A 120 -12.06 -15.78 -2.62
CA TRP A 120 -11.49 -15.96 -3.97
C TRP A 120 -12.55 -16.37 -4.99
N GLU A 121 -13.45 -17.29 -4.66
CA GLU A 121 -14.47 -17.82 -5.57
C GLU A 121 -15.65 -16.87 -5.79
N GLU A 122 -16.09 -16.16 -4.75
CA GLU A 122 -17.27 -15.27 -4.82
C GLU A 122 -16.91 -13.82 -5.13
N GLU A 123 -15.63 -13.45 -5.04
CA GLU A 123 -15.13 -12.06 -5.16
C GLU A 123 -15.86 -11.08 -4.20
N GLN A 124 -16.45 -11.59 -3.12
CA GLN A 124 -17.16 -10.81 -2.10
C GLN A 124 -16.36 -10.79 -0.79
N LEU A 125 -16.15 -9.58 -0.26
CA LEU A 125 -15.62 -9.41 1.10
C LEU A 125 -16.75 -9.51 2.13
N PRO A 126 -16.47 -10.06 3.32
CA PRO A 126 -17.40 -9.99 4.45
C PRO A 126 -17.82 -8.54 4.72
N MET A 127 -19.13 -8.31 4.93
CA MET A 127 -19.68 -6.96 5.11
C MET A 127 -19.10 -6.22 6.32
N ASN A 128 -18.68 -6.95 7.35
CA ASN A 128 -18.01 -6.43 8.53
C ASN A 128 -16.55 -5.98 8.28
N TRP A 129 -16.02 -6.19 7.07
CA TRP A 129 -14.67 -5.76 6.66
C TRP A 129 -14.69 -4.48 5.79
N LYS A 130 -15.87 -3.94 5.45
CA LYS A 130 -16.03 -2.64 4.80
C LYS A 130 -16.08 -1.53 5.85
#